data_AF-A0A0Q6L170-F1
#
_entry.id   AF-A0A0Q6L170-F1
#
_cell.length_a   1.000
_cell.length_b   1.000
_cell.length_c   1.000
_cell.angle_alpha   90.00
_cell.angle_beta   90.00
_cell.angle_gamma   90.00
#
_symmetry.space_group_name_H-M   'P 1'
#
loop_
_entity.id
_entity.type
_entity.pdbx_description
1 polymer ?
#
loop_
_entity_poly.entity_id
_entity_poly.type
_entity_poly.pdbx_seq_one_letter_code
_entity_poly.pdbx_strand_id
1 'polypeptide(L)'
;MLRWTALPEFYGLLELMLDAEQRGPHFILNGAQCGVSQIDERQALLEAAGQNFAFAAFFPGWHGDYSTTPVHILTVGEHHTFMVWLPIARCDKLRIISCLRVSAMDKVLCRLSI
;
A
#
# COMPACT_ATOMS: atom_id res chain seq x y z
N MET A 1 11.96 13.25 4.55
CA MET A 1 11.30 12.96 5.84
C MET A 1 10.31 11.83 5.61
N LEU A 2 10.59 10.62 6.10
CA LEU A 2 9.69 9.47 5.99
C LEU A 2 8.46 9.74 6.90
N ARG A 3 7.25 9.60 6.38
CA ARG A 3 6.01 9.85 7.15
C ARG A 3 5.12 8.61 7.11
N TRP A 4 4.72 8.14 8.28
CA TRP A 4 3.86 6.98 8.48
C TRP A 4 2.39 7.38 8.51
N THR A 5 1.54 6.63 7.81
CA THR A 5 0.08 6.76 7.87
C THR A 5 -0.52 5.46 8.39
N ALA A 6 -1.36 5.55 9.44
CA ALA A 6 -2.07 4.42 10.05
C ALA A 6 -3.52 4.40 9.53
N LEU A 7 -3.97 3.24 9.05
CA LEU A 7 -5.30 3.09 8.44
C LEU A 7 -6.05 1.87 9.02
N PRO A 8 -7.26 2.05 9.60
CA PRO A 8 -8.14 0.92 9.90
C PRO A 8 -8.74 0.35 8.61
N GLU A 9 -8.94 -0.97 8.56
CA GLU A 9 -9.67 -1.69 7.48
C GLU A 9 -9.10 -1.51 6.06
N PHE A 10 -7.91 -2.07 5.81
CA PHE A 10 -7.23 -2.06 4.52
C PHE A 10 -7.35 -3.37 3.74
N TYR A 11 -8.60 -3.81 3.54
CA TYR A 11 -8.92 -5.08 2.89
C TYR A 11 -8.29 -5.21 1.50
N GLY A 12 -8.36 -4.19 0.65
CA GLY A 12 -7.77 -4.26 -0.70
C GLY A 12 -6.24 -4.45 -0.73
N LEU A 13 -5.49 -3.90 0.24
CA LEU A 13 -4.05 -4.16 0.30
C LEU A 13 -3.73 -5.54 0.88
N LEU A 14 -4.52 -6.00 1.86
CA LEU A 14 -4.37 -7.34 2.42
C LEU A 14 -4.67 -8.41 1.36
N GLU A 15 -5.75 -8.25 0.59
CA GLU A 15 -6.09 -9.10 -0.56
C GLU A 15 -4.92 -9.16 -1.56
N LEU A 16 -4.34 -8.01 -1.91
CA LEU A 16 -3.20 -7.94 -2.81
C LEU A 16 -1.99 -8.74 -2.28
N MET A 17 -1.75 -8.72 -0.97
CA MET A 17 -0.66 -9.50 -0.37
C MET A 17 -0.93 -11.00 -0.34
N LEU A 18 -2.16 -11.40 -0.02
CA LEU A 18 -2.56 -12.81 0.00
C LEU A 18 -2.51 -13.40 -1.43
N ASP A 19 -2.88 -12.63 -2.44
CA ASP A 19 -2.73 -13.02 -3.85
C ASP A 19 -1.26 -13.13 -4.27
N ALA A 20 -0.40 -12.26 -3.73
CA ALA A 20 1.04 -12.29 -3.99
C ALA A 20 1.72 -13.52 -3.37
N GLU A 21 1.30 -13.94 -2.17
CA GLU A 21 1.81 -15.15 -1.51
C GLU A 21 1.68 -16.39 -2.41
N GLN A 22 0.59 -16.49 -3.16
CA GLN A 22 0.35 -17.58 -4.13
C GLN A 22 1.30 -17.54 -5.34
N ARG A 23 1.88 -16.37 -5.66
CA ARG A 23 2.74 -16.15 -6.82
C ARG A 23 4.23 -16.23 -6.49
N GLY A 24 4.57 -16.30 -5.19
CA GLY A 24 5.93 -16.26 -4.68
C GLY A 24 6.31 -14.87 -4.12
N PRO A 25 7.42 -14.78 -3.37
CA PRO A 25 7.77 -13.58 -2.59
C PRO A 25 8.15 -12.37 -3.45
N HIS A 26 8.39 -12.55 -4.75
CA HIS A 26 8.74 -11.49 -5.69
C HIS A 26 7.94 -11.64 -6.98
N PHE A 27 7.35 -10.54 -7.46
CA PHE A 27 6.52 -10.55 -8.66
C PHE A 27 6.49 -9.16 -9.31
N ILE A 28 6.05 -9.10 -10.57
CA ILE A 28 5.83 -7.84 -11.29
C ILE A 28 4.34 -7.53 -11.28
N LEU A 29 3.98 -6.32 -10.87
CA LEU A 29 2.60 -5.83 -10.86
C LEU A 29 2.54 -4.45 -11.52
N ASN A 30 1.81 -4.34 -12.63
CA ASN A 30 1.68 -3.11 -13.41
C ASN A 30 3.04 -2.44 -13.71
N GLY A 31 4.06 -3.25 -14.01
CA GLY A 31 5.41 -2.79 -14.32
C GLY A 31 6.28 -2.40 -13.12
N ALA A 32 5.77 -2.47 -11.89
CA ALA A 32 6.58 -2.30 -10.68
C ALA A 32 7.07 -3.65 -10.15
N GLN A 33 8.31 -3.68 -9.67
CA GLN A 33 8.86 -4.82 -8.96
C GLN A 33 8.31 -4.84 -7.54
N CYS A 34 7.61 -5.91 -7.19
CA CYS A 34 6.98 -6.08 -5.89
C CYS A 34 7.65 -7.19 -5.09
N GLY A 35 7.61 -7.05 -3.77
CA GLY A 35 8.10 -8.04 -2.83
C GLY A 35 7.16 -8.18 -1.64
N VAL A 36 6.93 -9.42 -1.19
CA VAL A 36 6.30 -9.69 0.09
C VAL A 36 7.33 -10.39 0.96
N SER A 37 7.65 -9.76 2.08
CA SER A 37 8.59 -10.28 3.08
C SER A 37 7.85 -10.55 4.38
N GLN A 38 7.87 -11.80 4.83
CA GLN A 38 7.46 -12.16 6.18
C GLN A 38 8.51 -11.71 7.18
N ILE A 39 8.11 -10.97 8.21
CA ILE A 39 9.01 -10.52 9.29
C ILE A 39 8.96 -11.51 10.45
N ASP A 40 7.76 -11.98 10.79
CA ASP A 40 7.50 -13.05 11.76
C ASP A 40 6.19 -13.78 11.39
N GLU A 41 5.68 -14.66 12.26
CA GLU A 41 4.43 -15.41 12.02
C GLU A 41 3.19 -14.52 11.75
N ARG A 42 3.24 -13.24 12.11
CA ARG A 42 2.07 -12.33 12.13
C ARG A 42 2.30 -11.03 11.38
N GLN A 43 3.53 -10.70 11.05
CA GLN A 43 3.92 -9.44 10.45
C GLN A 43 4.46 -9.64 9.03
N ALA A 44 4.09 -8.72 8.16
CA ALA A 44 4.55 -8.72 6.80
C ALA A 44 4.80 -7.33 6.25
N LEU A 45 5.64 -7.30 5.22
CA LEU A 45 5.94 -6.11 4.47
C LEU A 45 5.62 -6.37 3.00
N LEU A 46 4.76 -5.54 2.42
CA LEU A 46 4.61 -5.41 0.98
C LEU A 46 5.45 -4.23 0.52
N GLU A 47 6.35 -4.47 -0.41
CA GLU A 47 7.17 -3.44 -1.04
C GLU A 47 6.90 -3.42 -2.53
N ALA A 48 6.94 -2.23 -3.12
CA ALA A 48 6.92 -2.06 -4.56
C ALA A 48 7.81 -0.90 -5.00
N ALA A 49 8.56 -1.11 -6.06
CA ALA A 49 9.42 -0.09 -6.67
C ALA A 49 9.13 0.01 -8.17
N GLY A 50 8.81 1.22 -8.62
CA GLY A 50 8.74 1.60 -10.02
C GLY A 50 9.82 2.62 -10.35
N GLN A 51 9.85 3.07 -11.61
CA GLN A 51 10.86 4.05 -12.07
C GLN A 51 10.81 5.39 -11.31
N ASN A 52 9.60 5.82 -10.91
CA ASN A 52 9.35 7.14 -10.32
C ASN A 52 8.71 7.09 -8.92
N PHE A 53 8.55 5.90 -8.34
CA PHE A 53 7.95 5.77 -7.02
C PHE A 53 8.45 4.54 -6.28
N ALA A 54 8.38 4.59 -4.95
CA ALA A 54 8.49 3.42 -4.08
C ALA A 54 7.34 3.42 -3.09
N PHE A 55 6.91 2.22 -2.70
CA PHE A 55 5.84 1.97 -1.77
C PHE A 55 6.27 0.88 -0.80
N ALA A 56 5.94 1.08 0.47
CA ALA A 56 6.02 0.04 1.48
C ALA A 56 4.75 0.09 2.34
N ALA A 57 4.16 -1.06 2.60
CA ALA A 57 3.09 -1.20 3.56
C ALA A 57 3.43 -2.31 4.55
N PHE A 58 3.47 -1.94 5.83
CA PHE A 58 3.72 -2.85 6.93
C PHE A 58 2.41 -3.28 7.57
N PHE A 59 2.23 -4.59 7.64
CA PHE A 59 1.03 -5.26 8.13
C PHE A 59 1.36 -5.95 9.44
N PRO A 60 1.05 -5.33 10.59
CA PRO A 60 1.30 -5.93 11.89
C PRO A 60 0.38 -7.12 12.23
N GLY A 61 -0.59 -7.44 11.36
CA GLY A 61 -1.55 -8.53 11.53
C GLY A 61 -1.89 -9.23 10.22
N TRP A 62 -0.87 -9.66 9.47
CA TRP A 62 -0.98 -10.32 8.17
C TRP A 62 -1.83 -11.61 8.23
N HIS A 63 -1.60 -12.45 9.24
CA HIS A 63 -2.40 -13.64 9.53
C HIS A 63 -3.06 -13.52 10.91
N GLY A 64 -4.27 -12.95 10.98
CA GLY A 64 -5.04 -12.88 12.23
C GLY A 64 -6.31 -12.03 12.13
N ASP A 65 -7.13 -12.07 13.18
CA ASP A 65 -8.46 -11.45 13.28
C ASP A 65 -8.42 -9.94 13.61
N TYR A 66 -7.39 -9.22 13.14
CA TYR A 66 -7.03 -7.91 13.67
C TYR A 66 -7.40 -6.75 12.73
N SER A 67 -8.68 -6.63 12.37
CA SER A 67 -9.24 -5.45 11.69
C SER A 67 -8.95 -4.12 12.42
N THR A 68 -8.55 -4.20 13.70
CA THR A 68 -8.24 -3.07 14.57
C THR A 68 -6.79 -2.60 14.55
N THR A 69 -5.84 -3.40 14.03
CA THR A 69 -4.42 -2.99 14.04
C THR A 69 -4.09 -2.24 12.74
N PRO A 70 -3.69 -0.97 12.81
CA PRO A 70 -3.55 -0.17 11.60
C PRO A 70 -2.43 -0.66 10.69
N VAL A 71 -2.69 -0.64 9.39
CA VAL A 71 -1.64 -0.82 8.37
C VAL A 71 -0.84 0.47 8.27
N HIS A 72 0.46 0.32 8.18
CA HIS A 72 1.41 1.42 8.13
C HIS A 72 1.95 1.60 6.72
N ILE A 73 1.53 2.67 6.04
CA ILE A 73 1.90 2.95 4.64
C ILE A 73 2.98 4.03 4.56
N LEU A 74 3.96 3.78 3.69
CA LEU A 74 4.99 4.70 3.25
C LEU A 74 5.01 4.78 1.73
N THR A 75 5.02 6.01 1.20
CA THR A 75 5.17 6.30 -0.23
C THR A 75 6.33 7.26 -0.45
N VAL A 76 7.12 7.02 -1.48
CA VAL A 76 8.21 7.89 -1.94
C VAL A 76 7.98 8.19 -3.42
N GLY A 77 8.19 9.46 -3.81
CA GLY A 77 7.92 9.95 -5.16
C GLY A 77 6.53 10.58 -5.28
N GLU A 78 6.02 10.59 -6.50
CA GLU A 78 4.76 11.22 -6.84
C GLU A 78 3.55 10.39 -6.35
N HIS A 79 2.77 10.92 -5.42
CA HIS A 79 1.63 10.22 -4.80
C HIS A 79 0.55 9.82 -5.82
N HIS A 80 0.37 10.62 -6.86
CA HIS A 80 -0.59 10.32 -7.93
C HIS A 80 -0.15 9.10 -8.75
N THR A 81 1.14 8.94 -9.03
CA THR A 81 1.71 7.76 -9.70
C THR A 81 1.45 6.49 -8.90
N PHE A 82 1.63 6.56 -7.57
CA PHE A 82 1.29 5.45 -6.68
C PHE A 82 -0.20 5.08 -6.76
N MET A 83 -1.10 6.07 -6.78
CA MET A 83 -2.54 5.82 -6.87
C MET A 83 -2.96 5.20 -8.21
N VAL A 84 -2.30 5.55 -9.30
CA VAL A 84 -2.51 4.91 -10.61
C VAL A 84 -2.05 3.46 -10.58
N TRP A 85 -0.85 3.22 -10.04
CA TRP A 85 -0.25 1.88 -10.01
C TRP A 85 -1.05 0.88 -9.18
N LEU A 86 -1.52 1.30 -8.00
CA LEU A 86 -2.07 0.42 -6.98
C LEU A 86 -3.40 -0.22 -7.44
N PRO A 87 -3.47 -1.55 -7.68
CA PRO A 87 -4.66 -2.18 -8.25
C PRO A 87 -5.65 -2.62 -7.16
N ILE A 88 -6.09 -1.68 -6.34
CA ILE A 88 -7.12 -1.91 -5.31
C ILE A 88 -8.41 -1.16 -5.65
N ALA A 89 -9.50 -1.51 -4.98
CA ALA A 89 -10.79 -0.87 -5.19
C ALA A 89 -10.71 0.65 -4.98
N ARG A 90 -11.48 1.40 -5.78
CA ARG A 90 -11.51 2.87 -5.73
C ARG A 90 -11.82 3.41 -4.33
N CYS A 91 -12.70 2.74 -3.58
CA CYS A 91 -13.03 3.10 -2.20
C CYS A 91 -11.81 3.04 -1.28
N ASP A 92 -10.96 2.03 -1.41
CA ASP A 92 -9.73 1.89 -0.62
C ASP A 92 -8.70 2.96 -1.00
N LYS A 93 -8.54 3.25 -2.30
CA LYS A 93 -7.68 4.35 -2.75
C LYS A 93 -8.11 5.68 -2.11
N LEU A 94 -9.41 5.98 -2.13
CA LEU A 94 -9.95 7.18 -1.49
C LEU A 94 -9.66 7.24 0.01
N ARG A 95 -9.73 6.10 0.71
CA ARG A 95 -9.34 5.99 2.12
C ARG A 95 -7.85 6.30 2.32
N ILE A 96 -6.95 5.74 1.50
CA ILE A 96 -5.51 6.08 1.57
C ILE A 96 -5.32 7.58 1.39
N ILE A 97 -5.87 8.15 0.32
CA ILE A 97 -5.73 9.57 -0.01
C ILE A 97 -6.18 10.45 1.16
N SER A 98 -7.26 10.07 1.83
CA SER A 98 -7.80 10.82 2.97
C SER A 98 -6.79 10.92 4.13
N CYS A 99 -6.03 9.86 4.38
CA CYS A 99 -5.08 9.79 5.49
C CYS A 99 -3.65 10.21 5.13
N LEU A 100 -3.31 10.36 3.84
CA LEU A 100 -2.01 10.89 3.43
C LEU A 100 -1.75 12.26 4.06
N ARG A 101 -0.58 12.44 4.67
CA ARG A 101 -0.13 13.71 5.27
C ARG A 101 0.55 14.62 4.23
N VAL A 102 -0.17 14.88 3.14
CA VAL A 102 0.26 15.70 1.98
C VAL A 102 -0.61 16.95 1.84
N SER A 103 -0.26 17.86 0.91
CA SER A 103 -1.02 19.07 0.70
C SER A 103 -2.45 18.77 0.19
N ALA A 104 -3.37 19.73 0.36
CA ALA A 104 -4.72 19.58 -0.19
C ALA A 104 -4.71 19.44 -1.72
N MET A 105 -3.79 20.13 -2.40
CA MET A 105 -3.60 20.02 -3.84
C MET A 105 -3.16 18.61 -4.24
N ASP A 106 -2.18 18.03 -3.54
CA ASP A 106 -1.73 16.65 -3.81
C ASP A 106 -2.86 15.64 -3.62
N LYS A 107 -3.73 15.84 -2.61
CA LYS A 107 -4.92 15.00 -2.43
C LYS A 107 -5.89 15.12 -3.60
N VAL A 108 -6.05 16.31 -4.19
CA VAL A 108 -6.88 16.51 -5.39
C VAL A 108 -6.26 15.80 -6.58
N LEU A 109 -4.95 15.95 -6.83
CA LEU A 109 -4.24 15.26 -7.90
C LEU A 109 -4.39 13.73 -7.78
N CYS A 110 -4.25 13.20 -6.57
CA CYS A 110 -4.48 11.78 -6.31
C CYS A 110 -5.91 11.35 -6.65
N ARG A 111 -6.93 12.15 -6.30
CA ARG A 111 -8.34 11.83 -6.62
C ARG A 111 -8.66 11.89 -8.10
N LEU A 112 -7.96 12.72 -8.87
CA LEU A 112 -8.10 12.80 -10.32
C LEU A 112 -7.43 11.62 -11.05
N SER A 113 -6.58 10.88 -10.33
CA SER A 113 -5.78 9.79 -10.88
C SER A 113 -6.36 8.40 -10.63
N ILE A 114 -7.59 8.31 -10.07
CA ILE A 114 -8.25 7.05 -9.68
C ILE A 114 -9.59 6.83 -10.36
#